data_AF-A0A968YEM4-F1
#
_entry.id   AF-A0A968YEM4-F1
#
_cell.length_a   1.000
_cell.length_b   1.000
_cell.length_c   1.000
_cell.angle_alpha   90.00
_cell.angle_beta   90.00
_cell.angle_gamma   90.00
#
_symmetry.space_group_name_H-M   'P 1'
#
loop_
_entity.id
_entity.type
_entity.pdbx_description
1 polymer ?
#
loop_
_entity_poly.entity_id
_entity_poly.type
_entity_poly.pdbx_seq_one_letter_code
_entity_poly.pdbx_strand_id
1 'polypeptide(L)'
;MFDTTQEVLSDGRIHKYRITGNDKPLSYADVLNLWQSSSAFRSFFITLLSESPFLAYRWETPALTKTTTHGLFEFVLHEAPGLERTVDGQTISAHFTDDDIEQGITVFENLGKDAILVVPSPRGSWNGYGHLAAFIRNAPAAQIDTLWRIVGETDAAGTHGCSPMAEYCRGWCFVASCQNQ
;
A
#
# COMPACT_ATOMS: atom_id res chain seq x y z
N MET A 1 18.91 1.35 11.38
CA MET A 1 18.60 2.51 10.52
C MET A 1 18.08 1.99 9.20
N PHE A 2 17.01 2.58 8.68
CA PHE A 2 16.45 2.23 7.37
C PHE A 2 16.88 3.29 6.35
N ASP A 3 17.17 2.86 5.13
CA ASP A 3 17.56 3.74 4.03
C ASP A 3 16.96 3.24 2.71
N THR A 4 17.00 4.08 1.68
CA THR A 4 16.47 3.75 0.37
C THR A 4 17.43 4.13 -0.75
N THR A 5 17.40 3.36 -1.82
CA THR A 5 17.96 3.77 -3.11
C THR A 5 16.81 4.03 -4.07
N GLN A 6 16.88 5.17 -4.75
CA GLN A 6 15.89 5.59 -5.73
C GLN A 6 16.52 5.62 -7.12
N GLU A 7 15.85 4.98 -8.07
CA GLU A 7 16.16 5.03 -9.50
C GLU A 7 15.01 5.74 -10.23
N VAL A 8 15.35 6.77 -11.00
CA VAL A 8 14.38 7.57 -11.75
C VAL A 8 14.35 7.07 -13.20
N LEU A 9 13.16 6.70 -13.67
CA LEU A 9 12.90 6.05 -14.95
C LEU A 9 11.84 6.82 -15.74
N SER A 10 11.71 6.49 -17.04
CA SER A 10 10.63 6.97 -17.92
C SER A 10 10.45 8.49 -17.92
N ASP A 11 11.56 9.21 -18.11
CA ASP A 11 11.62 10.68 -18.10
C ASP A 11 11.16 11.32 -16.78
N GLY A 12 11.35 10.62 -15.65
CA GLY A 12 10.98 11.14 -14.33
C GLY A 12 9.60 10.72 -13.84
N ARG A 13 8.84 9.97 -14.64
CA ARG A 13 7.45 9.58 -14.30
C ARG A 13 7.35 8.30 -13.51
N ILE A 14 8.45 7.55 -13.39
CA ILE A 14 8.51 6.34 -12.57
C ILE A 14 9.70 6.45 -11.63
N HIS A 15 9.45 6.32 -10.34
CA HIS A 15 10.49 6.23 -9.31
C HIS A 15 10.49 4.81 -8.76
N LYS A 16 11.61 4.09 -8.93
CA LYS A 16 11.81 2.75 -8.40
C LYS A 16 12.63 2.81 -7.12
N TYR A 17 12.18 2.10 -6.10
CA TYR A 17 12.77 2.12 -4.76
C TYR A 17 13.24 0.72 -4.36
N ARG A 18 14.38 0.67 -3.67
CA ARG A 18 14.83 -0.48 -2.86
C ARG A 18 15.14 -0.01 -1.45
N ILE A 19 14.93 -0.88 -0.47
CA ILE A 19 15.09 -0.52 0.95
C ILE A 19 16.19 -1.37 1.57
N THR A 20 17.01 -0.73 2.40
CA THR A 20 18.00 -1.39 3.27
C THR A 20 17.66 -1.19 4.74
N GLY A 21 18.04 -2.14 5.58
CA GLY A 21 18.01 -2.05 7.04
C GLY A 21 19.37 -2.41 7.60
N ASN A 22 20.00 -1.46 8.30
CA ASN A 22 21.39 -1.59 8.79
C ASN A 22 22.35 -1.99 7.65
N ASP A 23 22.29 -1.24 6.54
CA ASP A 23 23.11 -1.39 5.34
C ASP A 23 22.92 -2.71 4.56
N LYS A 24 21.92 -3.51 4.92
CA LYS A 24 21.58 -4.74 4.22
C LYS A 24 20.28 -4.59 3.44
N PRO A 25 20.22 -4.98 2.16
CA PRO A 25 18.97 -5.05 1.41
C PRO A 25 17.93 -5.90 2.15
N LEU A 26 16.71 -5.38 2.25
CA LEU A 26 15.60 -6.11 2.85
C LEU A 26 14.94 -6.99 1.78
N SER A 27 14.54 -8.20 2.17
CA SER A 27 13.66 -9.04 1.35
C SER A 27 12.19 -8.65 1.52
N TYR A 28 11.31 -9.18 0.67
CA TYR A 28 9.86 -9.04 0.88
C TYR A 28 9.42 -9.60 2.23
N ALA A 29 9.95 -10.75 2.64
CA ALA A 29 9.66 -11.33 3.95
C ALA A 29 10.07 -10.40 5.10
N ASP A 30 11.24 -9.75 4.99
CA ASP A 30 11.68 -8.78 5.99
C ASP A 30 10.73 -7.57 6.07
N VAL A 31 10.34 -7.03 4.92
CA VAL A 31 9.43 -5.87 4.86
C VAL A 31 8.05 -6.19 5.39
N LEU A 32 7.47 -7.35 5.02
CA LEU A 32 6.19 -7.81 5.56
C LEU A 32 6.25 -7.95 7.08
N ASN A 33 7.31 -8.57 7.61
CA ASN A 33 7.50 -8.69 9.06
C ASN A 33 7.68 -7.33 9.75
N LEU A 34 8.40 -6.41 9.11
CA LEU A 34 8.66 -5.07 9.66
C LEU A 34 7.40 -4.19 9.64
N TRP A 35 6.56 -4.28 8.61
CA TRP A 35 5.25 -3.64 8.61
C TRP A 35 4.39 -4.12 9.78
N GLN A 36 4.41 -5.41 10.09
CA GLN A 36 3.67 -5.96 11.23
C GLN A 36 4.21 -5.45 12.58
N SER A 37 5.52 -5.58 12.76
CA SER A 37 6.15 -5.53 14.10
C SER A 37 6.87 -4.23 14.44
N SER A 38 7.18 -3.38 13.46
CA SER A 38 8.04 -2.21 13.65
C SER A 38 7.34 -0.91 13.27
N SER A 39 6.85 -0.18 14.27
CA SER A 39 6.33 1.18 14.08
C SER A 39 7.37 2.13 13.48
N ALA A 40 8.65 1.96 13.85
CA ALA A 40 9.73 2.76 13.28
C ALA A 40 9.89 2.52 11.77
N PHE A 41 9.73 1.28 11.30
CA PHE A 41 9.76 0.98 9.88
C PHE A 41 8.54 1.53 9.16
N ARG A 42 7.34 1.39 9.73
CA ARG A 42 6.12 1.97 9.16
C ARG A 42 6.25 3.49 9.03
N SER A 43 6.71 4.19 10.06
CA SER A 43 6.95 5.64 10.00
C SER A 43 7.94 6.03 8.89
N PHE A 44 9.04 5.29 8.74
CA PHE A 44 9.99 5.49 7.64
C PHE A 44 9.33 5.30 6.27
N PHE A 45 8.60 4.20 6.10
CA PHE A 45 7.97 3.86 4.84
C PHE A 45 6.85 4.85 4.45
N ILE A 46 6.02 5.26 5.42
CA ILE A 46 4.97 6.28 5.24
C ILE A 46 5.59 7.61 4.82
N THR A 47 6.71 8.01 5.43
CA THR A 47 7.45 9.24 5.07
C THR A 47 7.98 9.15 3.64
N LEU A 48 8.56 8.01 3.26
CA LEU A 48 9.05 7.78 1.91
C LEU A 48 7.95 7.94 0.85
N LEU A 49 6.75 7.44 1.14
CA LEU A 49 5.59 7.59 0.26
C LEU A 49 5.06 9.03 0.22
N SER A 50 4.99 9.70 1.37
CA SER A 50 4.43 11.06 1.47
C SER A 50 5.29 12.11 0.75
N GLU A 51 6.61 11.93 0.78
CA GLU A 51 7.62 12.80 0.16
C GLU A 51 7.77 12.62 -1.36
N SER A 52 7.06 11.66 -1.97
CA SER A 52 7.01 11.52 -3.42
C SER A 52 6.62 12.84 -4.10
N PRO A 53 7.32 13.26 -5.17
CA PRO A 53 7.02 14.52 -5.85
C PRO A 53 5.73 14.47 -6.69
N PHE A 54 5.18 13.27 -6.93
CA PHE A 54 3.96 13.13 -7.71
C PHE A 54 2.74 13.54 -6.88
N LEU A 55 1.90 14.39 -7.46
CA LEU A 55 0.62 14.77 -6.83
C LEU A 55 -0.23 13.53 -6.56
N ALA A 56 -0.39 12.67 -7.56
CA ALA A 56 -0.95 11.35 -7.43
C ALA A 56 -0.06 10.32 -8.11
N TYR A 57 0.03 9.13 -7.52
CA TYR A 57 0.82 8.02 -8.03
C TYR A 57 0.06 6.70 -7.85
N ARG A 58 0.47 5.69 -8.61
CA ARG A 58 0.19 4.28 -8.30
C ARG A 58 1.39 3.69 -7.59
N TRP A 59 1.14 3.01 -6.49
CA TRP A 59 2.15 2.17 -5.83
C TRP A 59 2.01 0.72 -6.29
N GLU A 60 3.12 0.12 -6.74
CA GLU A 60 3.14 -1.26 -7.22
C GLU A 60 4.43 -1.97 -6.78
N THR A 61 4.33 -3.24 -6.40
CA THR A 61 5.48 -4.14 -6.30
C THR A 61 5.52 -5.08 -7.52
N PRO A 62 6.70 -5.57 -7.92
CA PRO A 62 6.79 -6.73 -8.80
C PRO A 62 5.94 -7.90 -8.29
N ALA A 63 5.50 -8.76 -9.22
CA ALA A 63 4.75 -9.96 -8.85
C ALA A 63 5.53 -10.85 -7.87
N LEU A 64 4.96 -11.09 -6.70
CA LEU A 64 5.49 -12.03 -5.72
C LEU A 64 5.12 -13.45 -6.14
N THR A 65 6.07 -14.21 -6.66
CA THR A 65 5.95 -15.66 -6.88
C THR A 65 6.46 -16.39 -5.64
N LYS A 66 6.12 -17.68 -5.48
CA LYS A 66 6.74 -18.58 -4.48
C LYS A 66 8.28 -18.55 -4.50
N THR A 67 8.87 -18.20 -5.65
CA THR A 67 10.32 -18.13 -5.85
C THR A 67 10.90 -16.74 -5.59
N THR A 68 10.10 -15.66 -5.59
CA THR A 68 10.57 -14.29 -5.36
C THR A 68 10.25 -13.74 -3.96
N THR A 69 9.63 -14.52 -3.06
CA THR A 69 9.42 -14.13 -1.66
C THR A 69 10.73 -13.87 -0.90
N HIS A 70 11.81 -14.54 -1.30
CA HIS A 70 13.18 -14.29 -0.82
C HIS A 70 13.93 -13.23 -1.64
N GLY A 71 13.29 -12.70 -2.68
CA GLY A 71 13.82 -11.61 -3.49
C GLY A 71 13.93 -10.33 -2.66
N LEU A 72 14.81 -9.45 -3.11
CA LEU A 72 14.97 -8.13 -2.51
C LEU A 72 13.70 -7.32 -2.74
N PHE A 73 13.22 -6.67 -1.68
CA PHE A 73 12.07 -5.81 -1.73
C PHE A 73 12.34 -4.63 -2.64
N GLU A 74 11.44 -4.44 -3.61
CA GLU A 74 11.43 -3.26 -4.45
C GLU A 74 9.98 -2.86 -4.76
N PHE A 75 9.76 -1.57 -4.98
CA PHE A 75 8.47 -1.05 -5.41
C PHE A 75 8.67 0.11 -6.37
N VAL A 76 7.63 0.48 -7.10
CA VAL A 76 7.61 1.65 -7.97
C VAL A 76 6.48 2.58 -7.57
N LEU A 77 6.75 3.88 -7.70
CA LEU A 77 5.73 4.92 -7.78
C LEU A 77 5.64 5.37 -9.23
N HIS A 78 4.48 5.20 -9.84
CA HIS A 78 4.21 5.66 -11.20
C HIS A 78 3.29 6.88 -11.13
N GLU A 79 3.74 8.01 -11.69
CA GLU A 79 2.95 9.23 -11.76
C GLU A 79 1.60 8.96 -12.43
N ALA A 80 0.51 9.36 -11.76
CA ALA A 80 -0.84 9.04 -12.19
C ALA A 80 -1.79 10.23 -11.98
N PRO A 81 -1.62 11.35 -12.71
CA PRO A 81 -2.39 12.58 -12.50
C PRO A 81 -3.90 12.38 -12.72
N GLY A 82 -4.31 11.37 -13.49
CA GLY A 82 -5.73 11.02 -13.68
C GLY A 82 -6.43 10.37 -12.49
N LEU A 83 -5.74 10.20 -11.36
CA LEU A 83 -6.34 9.77 -10.09
C LEU A 83 -6.96 10.92 -9.30
N GLU A 84 -6.60 12.18 -9.60
CA GLU A 84 -7.20 13.40 -9.06
C GLU A 84 -8.63 13.60 -9.62
N ARG A 85 -9.54 12.71 -9.24
CA ARG A 85 -10.95 12.75 -9.63
C ARG A 85 -11.83 12.75 -8.39
N THR A 86 -13.06 13.23 -8.52
CA THR A 86 -14.05 13.13 -7.46
C THR A 86 -14.31 11.67 -7.10
N VAL A 87 -14.22 11.39 -5.81
CA VAL A 87 -14.42 10.06 -5.23
C VAL A 87 -15.91 9.72 -5.20
N ASP A 88 -16.30 8.56 -5.75
CA ASP A 88 -17.68 8.07 -5.64
C ASP A 88 -17.86 7.26 -4.34
N GLY A 89 -18.41 7.94 -3.33
CA GLY A 89 -18.84 7.43 -2.01
C GLY A 89 -19.58 6.09 -2.03
N GLN A 90 -20.42 5.88 -3.02
CA GLN A 90 -21.55 4.97 -2.93
C GLN A 90 -21.22 3.53 -3.35
N THR A 91 -20.28 3.37 -4.28
CA THR A 91 -20.00 2.07 -4.90
C THR A 91 -19.41 1.04 -3.91
N ILE A 92 -18.81 1.50 -2.81
CA ILE A 92 -18.13 0.63 -1.84
C ILE A 92 -18.53 0.88 -0.38
N SER A 93 -19.49 1.78 -0.13
CA SER A 93 -19.87 2.15 1.23
C SER A 93 -20.40 0.97 2.05
N ALA A 94 -20.93 -0.06 1.38
CA ALA A 94 -21.36 -1.30 2.01
C ALA A 94 -20.22 -2.09 2.70
N HIS A 95 -18.96 -1.79 2.38
CA HIS A 95 -17.78 -2.41 2.99
C HIS A 95 -17.12 -1.55 4.07
N PHE A 96 -17.64 -0.34 4.31
CA PHE A 96 -17.14 0.52 5.37
C PHE A 96 -17.72 0.11 6.72
N THR A 97 -16.96 0.40 7.77
CA THR A 97 -17.44 0.32 9.15
C THR A 97 -17.44 1.71 9.79
N ASP A 98 -18.38 1.94 10.69
CA ASP A 98 -18.46 3.13 11.53
C ASP A 98 -17.73 2.93 12.87
N ASP A 99 -17.45 1.68 13.28
CA ASP A 99 -16.71 1.43 14.52
C ASP A 99 -15.22 1.80 14.39
N ASP A 100 -14.54 2.05 15.51
CA ASP A 100 -13.12 2.41 15.52
C ASP A 100 -12.19 1.19 15.70
N ILE A 101 -12.70 -0.03 15.53
CA ILE A 101 -11.89 -1.25 15.54
C ILE A 101 -10.90 -1.15 14.38
N GLU A 102 -9.63 -1.43 14.64
CA GLU A 102 -8.56 -1.33 13.65
C GLU A 102 -8.53 0.01 12.88
N GLN A 103 -8.94 1.11 13.53
CA GLN A 103 -9.01 2.44 12.91
C GLN A 103 -9.90 2.48 11.64
N GLY A 104 -10.91 1.60 11.58
CA GLY A 104 -11.81 1.50 10.44
C GLY A 104 -11.20 0.86 9.19
N ILE A 105 -10.04 0.19 9.30
CA ILE A 105 -9.50 -0.60 8.19
C ILE A 105 -10.31 -1.90 8.06
N THR A 106 -10.87 -2.13 6.87
CA THR A 106 -11.61 -3.34 6.54
C THR A 106 -10.82 -4.20 5.54
N VAL A 107 -11.00 -5.52 5.65
CA VAL A 107 -10.30 -6.52 4.81
C VAL A 107 -11.34 -7.45 4.21
N PHE A 108 -11.39 -7.55 2.88
CA PHE A 108 -12.37 -8.39 2.18
C PHE A 108 -11.90 -8.80 0.79
N GLU A 109 -12.45 -9.89 0.24
CA GLU A 109 -12.21 -10.31 -1.14
C GLU A 109 -12.84 -9.32 -2.13
N ASN A 110 -12.15 -9.03 -3.24
CA ASN A 110 -12.75 -8.27 -4.33
C ASN A 110 -13.88 -9.08 -5.01
N LEU A 111 -14.65 -8.43 -5.90
CA LEU A 111 -15.80 -9.06 -6.57
C LEU A 111 -15.45 -10.34 -7.35
N GLY A 112 -14.23 -10.39 -7.91
CA GLY A 112 -13.71 -11.55 -8.64
C GLY A 112 -13.17 -12.66 -7.74
N LYS A 113 -12.98 -12.38 -6.45
CA LYS A 113 -12.31 -13.24 -5.45
C LYS A 113 -10.91 -13.68 -5.85
N ASP A 114 -10.24 -12.82 -6.60
CA ASP A 114 -8.85 -12.98 -7.05
C ASP A 114 -7.94 -11.94 -6.38
N ALA A 115 -8.45 -11.19 -5.40
CA ALA A 115 -7.65 -10.34 -4.52
C ALA A 115 -8.31 -10.13 -3.17
N ILE A 116 -7.48 -10.00 -2.13
CA ILE A 116 -7.86 -9.38 -0.86
C ILE A 116 -7.61 -7.88 -0.97
N LEU A 117 -8.61 -7.08 -0.62
CA LEU A 117 -8.54 -5.63 -0.52
C LEU A 117 -8.42 -5.24 0.95
N VAL A 118 -7.42 -4.42 1.26
CA VAL A 118 -7.29 -3.72 2.55
C VAL A 118 -7.69 -2.26 2.33
N VAL A 119 -8.75 -1.83 3.02
CA VAL A 119 -9.52 -0.63 2.70
C VAL A 119 -9.72 0.25 3.93
N PRO A 120 -9.32 1.52 3.93
CA PRO A 120 -9.65 2.44 5.01
C PRO A 120 -11.09 2.96 4.88
N SER A 121 -11.90 2.80 5.93
CA SER A 121 -13.17 3.50 6.07
C SER A 121 -12.91 5.00 6.34
N PRO A 122 -13.54 5.93 5.63
CA PRO A 122 -13.31 7.36 5.80
C PRO A 122 -13.55 7.86 7.23
N ARG A 123 -12.59 8.61 7.80
CA ARG A 123 -12.65 9.23 9.14
C ARG A 123 -12.50 10.75 9.11
N GLY A 124 -12.59 11.34 7.93
CA GLY A 124 -12.37 12.77 7.73
C GLY A 124 -12.78 13.21 6.33
N SER A 125 -12.10 14.23 5.80
CA SER A 125 -12.38 14.73 4.46
C SER A 125 -12.19 13.65 3.41
N TRP A 126 -13.17 13.50 2.52
CA TRP A 126 -13.14 12.57 1.38
C TRP A 126 -11.93 12.77 0.46
N ASN A 127 -11.33 13.97 0.45
CA ASN A 127 -10.12 14.24 -0.32
C ASN A 127 -8.95 13.32 0.06
N GLY A 128 -8.93 12.81 1.30
CA GLY A 128 -7.90 11.86 1.74
C GLY A 128 -8.11 10.43 1.27
N TYR A 129 -9.20 10.08 0.59
CA TYR A 129 -9.53 8.66 0.37
C TYR A 129 -9.61 8.26 -1.11
N GLY A 130 -9.33 9.18 -2.04
CA GLY A 130 -9.42 8.90 -3.49
C GLY A 130 -8.28 8.07 -4.08
N HIS A 131 -7.08 8.20 -3.52
CA HIS A 131 -5.88 7.43 -3.90
C HIS A 131 -4.87 7.44 -2.75
N LEU A 132 -3.87 6.57 -2.82
CA LEU A 132 -2.89 6.32 -1.78
C LEU A 132 -2.07 7.57 -1.46
N ALA A 133 -1.62 8.32 -2.47
CA ALA A 133 -0.88 9.56 -2.22
C ALA A 133 -1.68 10.57 -1.38
N ALA A 134 -2.99 10.72 -1.64
CA ALA A 134 -3.84 11.59 -0.86
C ALA A 134 -4.12 11.02 0.54
N PHE A 135 -4.28 9.71 0.65
CA PHE A 135 -4.46 9.02 1.94
C PHE A 135 -3.25 9.19 2.85
N ILE A 136 -2.06 8.86 2.36
CA ILE A 136 -0.81 8.99 3.11
C ILE A 136 -0.58 10.43 3.58
N ARG A 137 -1.00 11.44 2.81
CA ARG A 137 -0.76 12.85 3.14
C ARG A 137 -1.85 13.49 4.01
N ASN A 138 -3.09 13.01 3.96
CA ASN A 138 -4.24 13.72 4.55
C ASN A 138 -5.07 12.91 5.54
N ALA A 139 -4.98 11.57 5.56
CA ALA A 139 -5.75 10.75 6.48
C ALA A 139 -5.15 10.78 7.91
N PRO A 140 -5.92 10.39 8.95
CA PRO A 140 -5.40 10.30 10.31
C PRO A 140 -4.18 9.38 10.39
N ALA A 141 -3.11 9.83 11.05
CA ALA A 141 -1.84 9.10 11.13
C ALA A 141 -1.98 7.68 11.70
N ALA A 142 -2.84 7.50 12.70
CA ALA A 142 -3.12 6.17 13.29
C ALA A 142 -3.77 5.22 12.28
N GLN A 143 -4.63 5.73 11.40
CA GLN A 143 -5.27 4.94 10.35
C GLN A 143 -4.25 4.54 9.28
N ILE A 144 -3.36 5.45 8.89
CA ILE A 144 -2.29 5.16 7.94
C ILE A 144 -1.32 4.09 8.48
N ASP A 145 -0.91 4.21 9.75
CA ASP A 145 -0.07 3.21 10.42
C ASP A 145 -0.74 1.83 10.45
N THR A 146 -2.02 1.82 10.82
CA THR A 146 -2.83 0.60 10.92
C THR A 146 -3.02 -0.08 9.57
N LEU A 147 -3.24 0.70 8.50
CA LEU A 147 -3.33 0.18 7.13
C LEU A 147 -2.09 -0.67 6.80
N TRP A 148 -0.88 -0.12 6.96
CA TRP A 148 0.36 -0.81 6.61
C TRP A 148 0.63 -2.04 7.48
N ARG A 149 0.26 -2.01 8.76
CA ARG A 149 0.33 -3.20 9.62
C ARG A 149 -0.58 -4.31 9.08
N ILE A 150 -1.85 -4.01 8.80
CA ILE A 150 -2.84 -4.99 8.32
C ILE A 150 -2.46 -5.53 6.94
N VAL A 151 -1.91 -4.69 6.07
CA VAL A 151 -1.32 -5.13 4.80
C VAL A 151 -0.24 -6.20 5.04
N GLY A 152 0.70 -5.94 5.94
CA GLY A 152 1.73 -6.92 6.31
C GLY A 152 1.16 -8.23 6.88
N GLU A 153 0.11 -8.16 7.69
CA GLU A 153 -0.58 -9.33 8.27
C GLU A 153 -1.32 -10.15 7.20
N THR A 154 -2.03 -9.46 6.30
CA THR A 154 -2.84 -10.07 5.24
C THR A 154 -1.98 -10.89 4.28
N ASP A 155 -0.84 -10.35 3.86
CA ASP A 155 0.09 -11.02 2.95
C ASP A 155 0.87 -12.15 3.63
N ALA A 156 1.15 -12.03 4.94
CA ALA A 156 1.80 -13.11 5.68
C ALA A 156 0.86 -14.31 5.94
N ALA A 157 -0.44 -14.05 6.13
CA ALA A 157 -1.46 -15.09 6.29
C ALA A 157 -1.85 -15.78 4.96
N GLY A 158 -1.66 -15.08 3.84
CA GLY A 158 -1.84 -15.62 2.49
C GLY A 158 -0.82 -16.71 2.17
N THR A 159 -1.27 -17.97 2.16
CA THR A 159 -0.43 -19.11 1.78
C THR A 159 -0.12 -19.06 0.28
N HIS A 160 0.95 -18.36 -0.07
CA HIS A 160 1.70 -18.49 -1.32
C HIS A 160 0.87 -18.72 -2.60
N GLY A 161 0.32 -17.64 -3.15
CA GLY A 161 -0.14 -17.52 -4.54
C GLY A 161 0.62 -16.40 -5.24
N CYS A 162 0.81 -16.50 -6.56
CA CYS A 162 1.66 -15.62 -7.34
C CYS A 162 1.01 -14.25 -7.61
N SER A 163 1.42 -13.17 -6.92
CA SER A 163 0.72 -11.88 -7.02
C SER A 163 1.54 -10.64 -6.65
N PRO A 164 1.47 -9.54 -7.42
CA PRO A 164 1.99 -8.24 -6.98
C PRO A 164 1.07 -7.62 -5.91
N MET A 165 1.65 -6.82 -5.02
CA MET A 165 0.88 -5.88 -4.21
C MET A 165 0.75 -4.59 -5.02
N ALA A 166 -0.47 -4.11 -5.19
CA ALA A 166 -0.71 -2.91 -5.99
C ALA A 166 -1.82 -2.06 -5.40
N GLU A 167 -1.72 -0.76 -5.66
CA GLU A 167 -2.79 0.18 -5.42
C GLU A 167 -3.92 -0.01 -6.44
N TYR A 168 -5.11 -0.32 -5.96
CA TYR A 168 -6.27 -0.53 -6.82
C TYR A 168 -7.20 0.70 -6.87
N CYS A 169 -6.88 1.69 -7.69
CA CYS A 169 -7.75 2.87 -7.80
C CYS A 169 -8.97 2.65 -8.71
N ARG A 170 -10.05 2.07 -8.18
CA ARG A 170 -11.40 2.24 -8.75
C ARG A 170 -12.14 3.40 -8.07
N GLY A 171 -11.46 4.55 -7.99
CA GLY A 171 -11.95 5.76 -7.33
C GLY A 171 -11.65 5.85 -5.83
N TRP A 172 -10.86 4.91 -5.28
CA TRP A 172 -10.55 4.81 -3.87
C TRP A 172 -9.14 4.25 -3.61
N CYS A 173 -8.60 4.57 -2.44
CA CYS A 173 -7.37 3.97 -1.92
C CYS A 173 -7.64 2.55 -1.41
N PHE A 174 -7.09 1.54 -2.09
CA PHE A 174 -6.99 0.18 -1.58
C PHE A 174 -5.58 -0.35 -1.83
N VAL A 175 -5.08 -1.13 -0.88
CA VAL A 175 -3.93 -2.00 -1.13
C VAL A 175 -4.48 -3.38 -1.43
N ALA A 176 -4.26 -3.85 -2.65
CA ALA A 176 -4.70 -5.16 -3.10
C ALA A 176 -3.54 -6.15 -3.01
N SER A 177 -3.80 -7.29 -2.39
CA SER A 177 -2.99 -8.50 -2.49
C SER A 177 -3.75 -9.50 -3.35
N CYS A 178 -3.29 -9.79 -4.57
CA CYS A 178 -4.00 -10.73 -5.42
C CYS A 178 -3.91 -12.16 -4.84
N GLN A 179 -5.02 -12.89 -4.86
CA GLN A 179 -5.06 -14.34 -4.62
C GLN A 179 -5.19 -15.01 -5.97
N ASN A 180 -4.40 -16.05 -6.25
CA ASN A 180 -4.69 -16.87 -7.42
C ASN A 180 -4.93 -18.33 -7.01
N GLN A 181 -6.00 -18.84 -7.62
CA GLN A 181 -6.61 -20.17 -7.49
C GLN A 181 -5.62 -21.32 -7.63
#